data_AF-A0A498QPD3-F1
#
_entry.id   AF-A0A498QPD3-F1
#
_cell.length_a   1.000
_cell.length_b   1.000
_cell.length_c   1.000
_cell.angle_alpha   90.00
_cell.angle_beta   90.00
_cell.angle_gamma   90.00
#
_symmetry.space_group_name_H-M   'P 1'
#
loop_
_entity.id
_entity.type
_entity.pdbx_description
1 polymer ?
#
loop_
_entity_poly.entity_id
_entity_poly.type
_entity_poly.pdbx_seq_one_letter_code
_entity_poly.pdbx_strand_id
1 'polypeptide(L)'
;MNKGVQKPAAVAAAVLTAVIAPIGACANQNTAQPNTSPLTAPPPGTERMTTQLKSADGTLVANATFDFANGFATLTVETVPNQVLTPGFHGLHIHSVGKCEADSVAPTGGATGDFNSAGGHYQAPGHTGYPASGDLTSLEVRSDGTAKLVTTSNSFTAADLRNGSGTALIIHQDPDNFGNIPPARYTQKNGTPGPDEETLATGDSGKRVACGVVSAATTTSSPSSSSTSSEGATPTVTTLTTTATVVPPPSMSTSTSTVTVTSVPTVTSTPTGTVTTPSLPPSG
;
A
#
# COMPACT_ATOMS: atom_id res chain seq x y z
N MET A 1 11.75 -60.50 -15.57
CA MET A 1 10.86 -61.52 -14.98
C MET A 1 9.62 -60.85 -14.44
N ASN A 2 8.44 -61.29 -14.92
CA ASN A 2 7.10 -60.87 -14.54
C ASN A 2 6.76 -61.11 -13.06
N LYS A 3 5.88 -60.26 -12.50
CA LYS A 3 4.64 -60.58 -11.77
C LYS A 3 4.18 -59.25 -11.10
N GLY A 4 3.02 -58.64 -11.34
CA GLY A 4 1.74 -59.12 -11.85
C GLY A 4 0.86 -59.60 -10.69
N VAL A 5 0.03 -58.72 -10.11
CA VAL A 5 -1.18 -59.09 -9.35
C VAL A 5 -2.27 -58.06 -9.61
N GLN A 6 -3.43 -58.56 -10.07
CA GLN A 6 -4.67 -57.84 -10.35
C GLN A 6 -5.68 -57.98 -9.20
N LYS A 7 -6.51 -56.94 -9.04
CA LYS A 7 -7.97 -56.82 -8.73
C LYS A 7 -8.68 -57.85 -7.81
N PRO A 8 -9.76 -57.42 -7.12
CA PRO A 8 -11.08 -57.60 -7.74
C PRO A 8 -11.97 -56.35 -7.72
N ALA A 9 -12.83 -56.28 -8.72
CA ALA A 9 -13.98 -55.39 -8.83
C ALA A 9 -15.20 -56.03 -8.17
N ALA A 10 -16.12 -55.22 -7.65
CA ALA A 10 -17.50 -55.63 -7.40
C ALA A 10 -18.46 -54.56 -7.94
N VAL A 11 -19.45 -55.07 -8.65
CA VAL A 11 -20.53 -54.41 -9.39
C VAL A 11 -21.75 -54.29 -8.48
N ALA A 12 -22.49 -53.17 -8.54
CA ALA A 12 -23.91 -53.15 -8.18
C ALA A 12 -24.65 -52.02 -8.92
N ALA A 13 -25.88 -52.33 -9.32
CA ALA A 13 -26.64 -51.76 -10.42
C ALA A 13 -27.54 -50.57 -10.05
N ALA A 14 -28.08 -49.97 -11.13
CA ALA A 14 -28.90 -48.77 -11.22
C ALA A 14 -30.30 -48.83 -10.57
N VAL A 15 -30.85 -47.66 -10.25
CA VAL A 15 -32.30 -47.40 -10.25
C VAL A 15 -32.57 -46.07 -10.97
N LEU A 16 -33.43 -46.17 -11.98
CA LEU A 16 -33.98 -45.12 -12.82
C LEU A 16 -35.33 -44.66 -12.22
N THR A 17 -35.51 -43.37 -12.00
CA THR A 17 -36.85 -42.76 -11.87
C THR A 17 -36.88 -41.43 -12.61
N ALA A 18 -37.59 -41.42 -13.73
CA ALA A 18 -37.97 -40.24 -14.49
C ALA A 18 -39.22 -39.60 -13.85
N VAL A 19 -39.21 -38.27 -13.71
CA VAL A 19 -40.42 -37.49 -13.42
C VAL A 19 -40.55 -36.41 -14.50
N ILE A 20 -41.66 -36.47 -15.22
CA ILE A 20 -42.12 -35.53 -16.24
C ILE A 20 -43.16 -34.61 -15.57
N ALA A 21 -43.00 -33.28 -15.69
CA ALA A 21 -44.07 -32.29 -15.48
C ALA A 21 -43.64 -30.92 -16.09
N PRO A 22 -44.55 -29.96 -16.34
CA PRO A 22 -44.93 -29.52 -17.67
C PRO A 22 -44.35 -28.17 -18.11
N ILE A 23 -44.49 -27.92 -19.41
CA ILE A 23 -44.14 -26.70 -20.14
C ILE A 23 -45.08 -25.56 -19.71
N GLY A 24 -44.58 -24.64 -18.90
CA GLY A 24 -45.22 -23.35 -18.61
C GLY A 24 -44.66 -22.28 -19.53
N ALA A 25 -45.42 -21.91 -20.55
CA ALA A 25 -45.13 -20.77 -21.41
C ALA A 25 -45.36 -19.46 -20.65
N CYS A 26 -44.28 -18.72 -20.39
CA CYS A 26 -44.36 -17.29 -20.07
C CYS A 26 -43.72 -16.53 -21.24
N ALA A 27 -44.57 -15.97 -22.10
CA ALA A 27 -44.18 -14.91 -23.01
C ALA A 27 -43.85 -13.68 -22.16
N ASN A 28 -42.57 -13.35 -21.99
CA ASN A 28 -42.16 -12.06 -21.45
C ASN A 28 -41.42 -11.27 -22.52
N GLN A 29 -41.99 -10.10 -22.78
CA GLN A 29 -41.59 -9.08 -23.73
C GLN A 29 -40.09 -8.79 -23.62
N ASN A 30 -39.39 -8.89 -24.75
CA ASN A 30 -38.10 -8.24 -24.97
C ASN A 30 -38.31 -6.72 -24.95
N THR A 31 -38.32 -6.11 -23.77
CA THR A 31 -37.91 -4.72 -23.63
C THR A 31 -36.43 -4.73 -23.33
N ALA A 32 -35.62 -4.53 -24.36
CA ALA A 32 -34.22 -4.17 -24.23
C ALA A 32 -34.15 -2.81 -23.50
N GLN A 33 -34.10 -2.87 -22.17
CA GLN A 33 -33.77 -1.73 -21.34
C GLN A 33 -32.24 -1.62 -21.34
N PRO A 34 -31.66 -0.49 -21.77
CA PRO A 34 -30.24 -0.30 -21.63
C PRO A 34 -29.92 -0.31 -20.13
N ASN A 35 -29.22 -1.34 -19.67
CA ASN A 35 -28.58 -1.35 -18.37
C ASN A 35 -27.45 -0.31 -18.40
N THR A 36 -27.79 0.95 -18.26
CA THR A 36 -26.88 1.95 -17.69
C THR A 36 -26.84 1.69 -16.20
N SER A 37 -26.08 0.68 -15.77
CA SER A 37 -25.55 0.71 -14.41
C SER A 37 -24.83 2.05 -14.28
N PRO A 38 -25.22 2.92 -13.33
CA PRO A 38 -24.42 4.10 -13.05
C PRO A 38 -23.03 3.56 -12.69
N LEU A 39 -22.02 4.01 -13.43
CA LEU A 39 -20.64 3.96 -12.98
C LEU A 39 -20.63 4.79 -11.70
N THR A 40 -20.83 4.14 -10.56
CA THR A 40 -20.68 4.77 -9.26
C THR A 40 -19.24 5.25 -9.21
N ALA A 41 -19.06 6.57 -9.33
CA ALA A 41 -17.79 7.21 -9.07
C ALA A 41 -17.30 6.73 -7.69
N PRO A 42 -15.98 6.50 -7.51
CA PRO A 42 -15.44 6.15 -6.21
C PRO A 42 -15.99 7.11 -5.15
N PRO A 43 -16.36 6.63 -3.95
CA PRO A 43 -16.82 7.49 -2.88
C PRO A 43 -15.83 8.65 -2.70
N PRO A 44 -16.31 9.91 -2.54
CA PRO A 44 -15.43 11.02 -2.25
C PRO A 44 -14.53 10.68 -1.06
N GLY A 45 -13.21 10.78 -1.23
CA GLY A 45 -12.22 10.45 -0.20
C GLY A 45 -11.59 9.06 -0.28
N THR A 46 -11.84 8.27 -1.33
CA THR A 46 -11.08 7.04 -1.62
C THR A 46 -10.03 7.32 -2.68
N GLU A 47 -8.75 7.34 -2.29
CA GLU A 47 -7.63 7.42 -3.25
C GLU A 47 -6.97 6.05 -3.39
N ARG A 48 -6.66 5.64 -4.63
CA ARG A 48 -5.95 4.39 -4.92
C ARG A 48 -4.65 4.66 -5.65
N MET A 49 -3.58 4.09 -5.14
CA MET A 49 -2.28 4.04 -5.79
C MET A 49 -1.87 2.59 -6.04
N THR A 50 -1.06 2.36 -7.06
CA THR A 50 -0.63 1.02 -7.46
C THR A 50 0.84 1.00 -7.82
N THR A 51 1.46 -0.17 -7.70
CA THR A 51 2.78 -0.41 -8.25
C THR A 51 2.99 -1.86 -8.65
N GLN A 52 3.85 -2.07 -9.64
CA GLN A 52 4.35 -3.37 -10.05
C GLN A 52 5.81 -3.45 -9.61
N LEU A 53 6.12 -4.40 -8.73
CA LEU A 53 7.45 -4.61 -8.22
C LEU A 53 8.20 -5.55 -9.15
N LYS A 54 9.37 -5.12 -9.62
CA LYS A 54 10.23 -5.89 -10.53
C LYS A 54 11.60 -6.13 -9.89
N SER A 55 12.21 -7.27 -10.20
CA SER A 55 13.60 -7.55 -9.90
C SER A 55 14.55 -6.77 -10.81
N ALA A 56 15.84 -6.79 -10.50
CA ALA A 56 16.85 -5.97 -11.18
C ALA A 56 16.97 -6.26 -12.69
N ASP A 57 16.65 -7.49 -13.10
CA ASP A 57 16.58 -7.91 -14.50
C ASP A 57 15.27 -7.50 -15.22
N GLY A 58 14.34 -6.86 -14.50
CA GLY A 58 13.04 -6.42 -15.01
C GLY A 58 11.92 -7.46 -14.91
N THR A 59 12.18 -8.65 -14.35
CA THR A 59 11.14 -9.67 -14.14
C THR A 59 10.10 -9.17 -13.13
N LEU A 60 8.81 -9.31 -13.44
CA LEU A 60 7.73 -8.95 -12.52
C LEU A 60 7.72 -9.88 -11.32
N VAL A 61 7.69 -9.36 -10.10
CA VAL A 61 7.75 -10.14 -8.84
C VAL A 61 6.43 -10.07 -8.08
N ALA A 62 5.84 -8.88 -7.95
CA ALA A 62 4.60 -8.69 -7.22
C ALA A 62 3.81 -7.48 -7.73
N ASN A 63 2.52 -7.46 -7.45
CA ASN A 63 1.66 -6.29 -7.59
C ASN A 63 1.31 -5.76 -6.20
N ALA A 64 1.23 -4.44 -6.07
CA ALA A 64 0.79 -3.81 -4.84
C ALA A 64 -0.23 -2.69 -5.08
N THR A 65 -1.17 -2.55 -4.15
CA THR A 65 -2.19 -1.50 -4.13
C THR A 65 -2.24 -0.82 -2.78
N PHE A 66 -2.32 0.51 -2.78
CA PHE A 66 -2.53 1.34 -1.60
C PHE A 66 -3.90 1.98 -1.71
N ASP A 67 -4.81 1.58 -0.84
CA ASP A 67 -6.18 2.11 -0.77
C ASP A 67 -6.30 3.03 0.43
N PHE A 68 -6.36 4.33 0.17
CA PHE A 68 -6.50 5.36 1.19
C PHE A 68 -7.97 5.64 1.42
N ALA A 69 -8.43 5.37 2.65
CA ALA A 69 -9.77 5.68 3.11
C ALA A 69 -9.77 5.80 4.63
N ASN A 70 -10.72 6.54 5.21
CA ASN A 70 -10.95 6.59 6.66
C ASN A 70 -9.71 6.98 7.49
N GLY A 71 -8.78 7.77 6.93
CA GLY A 71 -7.58 8.25 7.62
C GLY A 71 -6.40 7.28 7.67
N PHE A 72 -6.43 6.17 6.93
CA PHE A 72 -5.31 5.23 6.81
C PHE A 72 -5.19 4.65 5.39
N ALA A 73 -4.05 4.05 5.09
CA ALA A 73 -3.80 3.27 3.89
C ALA A 73 -4.03 1.78 4.18
N THR A 74 -4.77 1.09 3.32
CA THR A 74 -4.78 -0.37 3.24
C THR A 74 -3.84 -0.79 2.12
N LEU A 75 -2.75 -1.48 2.47
CA LEU A 75 -1.78 -1.99 1.52
C LEU A 75 -2.05 -3.47 1.25
N THR A 76 -2.22 -3.83 -0.02
CA THR A 76 -2.25 -5.23 -0.47
C THR A 76 -1.04 -5.47 -1.35
N VAL A 77 -0.26 -6.52 -1.07
CA VAL A 77 0.87 -6.99 -1.89
C VAL A 77 0.65 -8.45 -2.23
N GLU A 78 0.76 -8.81 -3.50
CA GLU A 78 0.56 -10.19 -3.98
C GLU A 78 1.62 -10.54 -5.03
N THR A 79 2.33 -11.65 -4.82
CA THR A 79 3.35 -12.14 -5.75
C THR A 79 2.73 -12.69 -7.03
N VAL A 80 3.46 -12.61 -8.14
CA VAL A 80 3.12 -13.40 -9.34
C VAL A 80 3.71 -14.82 -9.23
N PRO A 81 3.11 -15.84 -9.90
CA PRO A 81 3.51 -17.24 -9.73
C PRO A 81 4.78 -17.59 -10.54
N ASN A 82 5.93 -17.04 -10.15
CA ASN A 82 7.22 -17.29 -10.81
C ASN A 82 8.38 -17.65 -9.88
N GLN A 83 8.14 -17.73 -8.56
CA GLN A 83 9.12 -18.17 -7.55
C GLN A 83 10.43 -17.35 -7.55
N VAL A 84 10.36 -16.06 -7.87
CA VAL A 84 11.54 -15.18 -7.79
C VAL A 84 11.97 -14.94 -6.34
N LEU A 85 11.02 -14.88 -5.40
CA LEU A 85 11.30 -14.76 -3.98
C LEU A 85 11.53 -16.13 -3.34
N THR A 86 12.51 -16.20 -2.44
CA THR A 86 12.77 -17.39 -1.63
C THR A 86 11.66 -17.61 -0.59
N PRO A 87 11.38 -18.84 -0.15
CA PRO A 87 10.48 -19.07 0.97
C PRO A 87 10.99 -18.42 2.27
N GLY A 88 10.10 -17.81 3.05
CA GLY A 88 10.41 -17.13 4.31
C GLY A 88 9.86 -15.71 4.40
N PHE A 89 10.27 -14.98 5.43
CA PHE A 89 9.91 -13.57 5.61
C PHE A 89 10.85 -12.66 4.82
N HIS A 90 10.28 -11.65 4.19
CA HIS A 90 10.98 -10.58 3.48
C HIS A 90 10.59 -9.23 4.06
N GLY A 91 11.58 -8.39 4.37
CA GLY A 91 11.34 -6.98 4.72
C GLY A 91 10.59 -6.25 3.59
N LEU A 92 9.67 -5.36 3.96
CA LEU A 92 8.83 -4.62 3.02
C LEU A 92 8.78 -3.17 3.45
N HIS A 93 9.32 -2.27 2.63
CA HIS A 93 9.47 -0.87 3.01
C HIS A 93 9.11 0.06 1.86
N ILE A 94 8.54 1.22 2.20
CA ILE A 94 8.45 2.36 1.28
C ILE A 94 9.75 3.15 1.40
N HIS A 95 10.39 3.42 0.28
CA HIS A 95 11.62 4.19 0.16
C HIS A 95 11.37 5.60 -0.37
N SER A 96 12.27 6.51 -0.03
CA SER A 96 12.08 7.96 -0.13
C SER A 96 12.16 8.57 -1.53
N VAL A 97 12.60 7.80 -2.52
CA VAL A 97 12.72 8.24 -3.91
C VAL A 97 12.02 7.24 -4.84
N GLY A 98 11.17 7.74 -5.74
CA GLY A 98 10.46 6.96 -6.75
C GLY A 98 11.34 6.49 -7.89
N LYS A 99 12.40 5.73 -7.59
CA LYS A 99 13.34 5.16 -8.57
C LYS A 99 13.64 3.70 -8.28
N CYS A 100 13.63 2.87 -9.31
CA CYS A 100 13.97 1.45 -9.26
C CYS A 100 15.07 1.11 -10.28
N GLU A 101 16.24 1.71 -10.11
CA GLU A 101 17.39 1.51 -11.01
C GLU A 101 18.27 0.36 -10.49
N ALA A 102 18.50 -0.67 -11.31
CA ALA A 102 19.49 -1.72 -11.02
C ALA A 102 20.91 -1.11 -10.99
N ASP A 103 21.82 -1.71 -10.21
CA ASP A 103 23.22 -1.27 -10.07
C ASP A 103 23.40 0.26 -9.91
N SER A 104 22.61 0.85 -9.01
CA SER A 104 22.55 2.31 -8.81
C SER A 104 23.28 2.75 -7.54
N VAL A 105 23.55 4.06 -7.42
CA VAL A 105 24.14 4.66 -6.22
C VAL A 105 23.05 5.34 -5.40
N ALA A 106 23.14 5.25 -4.08
CA ALA A 106 22.20 5.95 -3.20
C ALA A 106 22.35 7.48 -3.30
N PRO A 107 21.30 8.27 -3.00
CA PRO A 107 21.38 9.73 -2.98
C PRO A 107 22.47 10.29 -2.06
N THR A 108 22.84 9.55 -1.02
CA THR A 108 23.92 9.90 -0.07
C THR A 108 25.30 9.43 -0.52
N GLY A 109 25.43 8.85 -1.71
CA GLY A 109 26.66 8.22 -2.21
C GLY A 109 26.82 6.77 -1.73
N GLY A 110 28.01 6.19 -1.99
CA GLY A 110 28.36 4.82 -1.61
C GLY A 110 28.60 3.89 -2.80
N ALA A 111 28.71 2.59 -2.51
CA ALA A 111 28.83 1.56 -3.52
C ALA A 111 27.53 1.41 -4.33
N THR A 112 27.64 0.86 -5.53
CA THR A 112 26.46 0.52 -6.32
C THR A 112 25.77 -0.72 -5.77
N GLY A 113 24.49 -0.82 -6.06
CA GLY A 113 23.65 -1.96 -5.71
C GLY A 113 22.25 -1.80 -6.27
N ASP A 114 21.52 -2.90 -6.36
CA ASP A 114 20.17 -2.87 -6.92
C ASP A 114 19.25 -1.96 -6.12
N PHE A 115 18.64 -1.02 -6.83
CA PHE A 115 17.64 -0.08 -6.31
C PHE A 115 18.14 0.88 -5.23
N ASN A 116 19.45 1.05 -5.06
CA ASN A 116 20.01 2.03 -4.12
C ASN A 116 19.55 3.47 -4.42
N SER A 117 19.28 3.79 -5.70
CA SER A 117 18.68 5.06 -6.13
C SER A 117 17.38 5.45 -5.41
N ALA A 118 16.67 4.47 -4.84
CA ALA A 118 15.44 4.70 -4.09
C ALA A 118 15.67 5.39 -2.73
N GLY A 119 16.92 5.50 -2.27
CA GLY A 119 17.25 6.10 -0.98
C GLY A 119 16.97 5.20 0.21
N GLY A 120 16.91 5.77 1.42
CA GLY A 120 16.52 5.07 2.65
C GLY A 120 15.01 4.93 2.80
N HIS A 121 14.57 4.44 3.96
CA HIS A 121 13.15 4.32 4.29
C HIS A 121 12.45 5.69 4.24
N TYR A 122 11.19 5.70 3.81
CA TYR A 122 10.39 6.90 3.72
C TYR A 122 10.05 7.42 5.13
N GLN A 123 10.18 8.73 5.30
CA GLN A 123 9.74 9.43 6.49
C GLN A 123 8.75 10.52 6.06
N ALA A 124 7.56 10.50 6.64
CA ALA A 124 6.56 11.55 6.40
C ALA A 124 7.06 12.90 6.93
N PRO A 125 6.62 14.03 6.36
CA PRO A 125 7.04 15.35 6.81
C PRO A 125 6.87 15.52 8.33
N GLY A 126 7.94 15.90 9.02
CA GLY A 126 7.95 16.08 10.48
C GLY A 126 8.20 14.81 11.29
N HIS A 127 8.35 13.64 10.66
CA HIS A 127 8.73 12.40 11.31
C HIS A 127 10.22 12.10 11.11
N THR A 128 10.94 11.79 12.19
CA THR A 128 12.37 11.42 12.15
C THR A 128 12.70 10.23 13.06
N GLY A 129 11.69 9.66 13.71
CA GLY A 129 11.85 8.58 14.69
C GLY A 129 11.82 7.18 14.06
N TYR A 130 11.92 6.19 14.94
CA TYR A 130 11.73 4.77 14.64
C TYR A 130 10.39 4.28 15.25
N PRO A 131 9.61 3.43 14.56
CA PRO A 131 9.81 2.96 13.18
C PRO A 131 9.66 4.09 12.17
N ALA A 132 10.32 3.99 11.01
CA ALA A 132 10.13 4.97 9.96
C ALA A 132 8.70 4.93 9.42
N SER A 133 8.22 6.03 8.84
CA SER A 133 6.86 6.08 8.30
C SER A 133 6.63 5.03 7.22
N GLY A 134 7.66 4.70 6.44
CA GLY A 134 7.66 3.71 5.38
C GLY A 134 7.88 2.26 5.84
N ASP A 135 8.09 1.99 7.13
CA ASP A 135 8.23 0.62 7.64
C ASP A 135 6.87 -0.08 7.62
N LEU A 136 6.84 -1.33 7.14
CA LEU A 136 5.60 -2.11 7.01
C LEU A 136 5.79 -3.52 7.58
N THR A 137 4.66 -4.23 7.74
CA THR A 137 4.69 -5.66 8.05
C THR A 137 5.44 -6.45 6.97
N SER A 138 6.27 -7.41 7.37
CA SER A 138 6.99 -8.29 6.43
C SER A 138 6.04 -9.10 5.54
N LEU A 139 6.51 -9.42 4.34
CA LEU A 139 5.84 -10.32 3.40
C LEU A 139 6.30 -11.76 3.65
N GLU A 140 5.39 -12.67 3.99
CA GLU A 140 5.70 -14.10 4.15
C GLU A 140 5.48 -14.86 2.83
N VAL A 141 6.57 -15.38 2.27
CA VAL A 141 6.58 -16.19 1.06
C VAL A 141 6.51 -17.67 1.45
N ARG A 142 5.49 -18.37 0.95
CA ARG A 142 5.28 -19.80 1.19
C ARG A 142 6.31 -20.64 0.42
N SER A 143 6.36 -21.94 0.73
CA SER A 143 7.25 -22.89 0.05
C SER A 143 7.01 -23.03 -1.47
N ASP A 144 5.83 -22.63 -1.96
CA ASP A 144 5.49 -22.62 -3.39
C ASP A 144 5.85 -21.28 -4.08
N GLY A 145 6.52 -20.37 -3.37
CA GLY A 145 6.94 -19.05 -3.85
C GLY A 145 5.81 -18.02 -3.92
N THR A 146 4.62 -18.33 -3.42
CA THR A 146 3.50 -17.38 -3.38
C THR A 146 3.42 -16.66 -2.05
N ALA A 147 3.03 -15.39 -2.08
CA ALA A 147 2.77 -14.56 -0.90
C ALA A 147 1.60 -13.62 -1.16
N LYS A 148 0.84 -13.35 -0.10
CA LYS A 148 -0.14 -12.27 -0.07
C LYS A 148 -0.13 -11.62 1.30
N LEU A 149 0.07 -10.31 1.33
CA LEU A 149 -0.05 -9.49 2.53
C LEU A 149 -1.17 -8.48 2.34
N VAL A 150 -2.00 -8.33 3.37
CA VAL A 150 -2.89 -7.18 3.52
C VAL A 150 -2.59 -6.57 4.89
N THR A 151 -2.20 -5.31 4.91
CA THR A 151 -1.88 -4.56 6.14
C THR A 151 -2.42 -3.14 6.07
N THR A 152 -2.36 -2.41 7.17
CA THR A 152 -2.79 -1.00 7.23
C THR A 152 -1.73 -0.13 7.87
N SER A 153 -1.59 1.11 7.41
CA SER A 153 -0.75 2.12 8.05
C SER A 153 -1.43 3.48 8.02
N ASN A 154 -1.32 4.22 9.13
CA ASN A 154 -1.71 5.62 9.22
C ASN A 154 -0.48 6.56 9.30
N SER A 155 0.72 6.05 9.00
CA SER A 155 1.98 6.79 9.09
C SER A 155 2.26 7.68 7.87
N PHE A 156 1.46 7.57 6.82
CA PHE A 156 1.57 8.37 5.59
C PHE A 156 0.22 8.51 4.89
N THR A 157 0.09 9.54 4.07
CA THR A 157 -1.06 9.80 3.20
C THR A 157 -0.72 9.55 1.72
N ALA A 158 -1.73 9.59 0.85
CA ALA A 158 -1.48 9.49 -0.58
C ALA A 158 -0.70 10.70 -1.14
N ALA A 159 -0.90 11.90 -0.56
CA ALA A 159 -0.13 13.08 -0.92
C ALA A 159 1.36 12.93 -0.56
N ASP A 160 1.65 12.32 0.58
CA ASP A 160 3.00 12.00 1.04
C ASP A 160 3.74 11.08 0.06
N LEU A 161 3.06 10.03 -0.45
CA LEU A 161 3.66 9.08 -1.40
C LEU A 161 3.88 9.68 -2.80
N ARG A 162 3.14 10.73 -3.17
CA ARG A 162 3.25 11.48 -4.44
C ARG A 162 4.10 12.76 -4.31
N ASN A 163 4.93 12.86 -3.27
CA ASN A 163 5.81 14.01 -3.12
C ASN A 163 6.72 14.20 -4.36
N GLY A 164 7.42 15.33 -4.45
CA GLY A 164 8.21 15.69 -5.64
C GLY A 164 9.29 14.66 -6.05
N SER A 165 9.80 13.86 -5.11
CA SER A 165 10.75 12.78 -5.39
C SER A 165 10.07 11.45 -5.76
N GLY A 166 8.75 11.36 -5.57
CA GLY A 166 8.00 10.11 -5.57
C GLY A 166 8.41 9.20 -4.40
N THR A 167 7.88 7.97 -4.41
CA THR A 167 8.27 6.91 -3.48
C THR A 167 8.32 5.57 -4.21
N ALA A 168 9.04 4.60 -3.66
CA ALA A 168 9.12 3.25 -4.20
C ALA A 168 8.83 2.22 -3.11
N LEU A 169 8.06 1.18 -3.41
CA LEU A 169 7.88 0.03 -2.53
C LEU A 169 8.97 -0.99 -2.85
N ILE A 170 9.67 -1.48 -1.83
CA ILE A 170 10.77 -2.43 -1.95
C ILE A 170 10.50 -3.68 -1.12
N ILE A 171 10.73 -4.83 -1.74
CA ILE A 171 10.85 -6.13 -1.08
C ILE A 171 12.34 -6.41 -0.90
N HIS A 172 12.73 -6.74 0.33
CA HIS A 172 14.09 -7.07 0.70
C HIS A 172 14.37 -8.58 0.64
N GLN A 173 15.64 -8.97 0.65
CA GLN A 173 16.08 -10.35 0.56
C GLN A 173 15.78 -11.12 1.85
N ASP A 174 16.04 -10.51 2.99
CA ASP A 174 16.02 -11.16 4.30
C ASP A 174 14.86 -10.60 5.16
N PRO A 175 14.50 -11.28 6.28
CA PRO A 175 13.48 -10.78 7.20
C PRO A 175 13.87 -9.44 7.82
N ASP A 176 12.86 -8.59 8.06
CA ASP A 176 13.03 -7.38 8.87
C ASP A 176 13.09 -7.74 10.35
N ASN A 177 14.12 -7.25 11.06
CA ASN A 177 14.25 -7.43 12.50
C ASN A 177 13.54 -6.36 13.33
N PHE A 178 12.96 -5.35 12.70
CA PHE A 178 12.21 -4.25 13.30
C PHE A 178 12.98 -3.50 14.38
N GLY A 179 14.29 -3.33 14.19
CA GLY A 179 15.15 -2.68 15.17
C GLY A 179 15.21 -3.43 16.51
N ASN A 180 14.73 -4.67 16.57
CA ASN A 180 14.46 -5.35 17.83
C ASN A 180 15.69 -6.12 18.32
N ILE A 181 16.60 -5.39 18.97
CA ILE A 181 17.77 -5.94 19.64
C ILE A 181 17.68 -5.64 21.15
N PRO A 182 17.26 -6.59 22.00
CA PRO A 182 17.10 -6.37 23.43
C PRO A 182 18.41 -5.93 24.13
N PRO A 183 18.50 -4.68 24.62
CA PRO A 183 19.77 -4.13 25.13
C PRO A 183 20.26 -4.81 26.41
N ALA A 184 19.36 -5.44 27.17
CA ALA A 184 19.73 -6.18 28.36
C ALA A 184 20.50 -7.50 28.08
N ARG A 185 20.48 -8.00 26.84
CA ARG A 185 21.07 -9.31 26.48
C ARG A 185 22.06 -9.23 25.33
N TYR A 186 22.00 -8.20 24.50
CA TYR A 186 22.80 -8.07 23.29
C TYR A 186 23.49 -6.71 23.25
N THR A 187 24.78 -6.75 22.90
CA THR A 187 25.65 -5.59 22.78
C THR A 187 26.29 -5.57 21.41
N GLN A 188 26.39 -4.40 20.82
CA GLN A 188 27.18 -4.13 19.63
C GLN A 188 28.66 -4.47 19.88
N LYS A 189 29.43 -4.57 18.79
CA LYS A 189 30.88 -4.88 18.86
C LYS A 189 31.69 -3.85 19.66
N ASN A 190 31.23 -2.59 19.70
CA ASN A 190 31.84 -1.51 20.48
C ASN A 190 31.44 -1.53 21.98
N GLY A 191 30.60 -2.48 22.40
CA GLY A 191 30.09 -2.62 23.77
C GLY A 191 28.78 -1.88 24.05
N THR A 192 28.25 -1.09 23.11
CA THR A 192 26.97 -0.38 23.28
C THR A 192 25.80 -1.38 23.29
N PRO A 193 24.92 -1.35 24.30
CA PRO A 193 23.72 -2.19 24.32
C PRO A 193 22.70 -1.82 23.24
N GLY A 194 22.02 -2.82 22.66
CA GLY A 194 20.89 -2.62 21.75
C GLY A 194 21.27 -2.39 20.28
N PRO A 195 20.30 -1.96 19.44
CA PRO A 195 20.51 -1.80 18.00
C PRO A 195 21.44 -0.64 17.68
N ASP A 196 22.21 -0.75 16.59
CA ASP A 196 22.96 0.36 16.04
C ASP A 196 22.10 1.20 15.08
N GLU A 197 22.68 2.27 14.53
CA GLU A 197 21.96 3.18 13.63
C GLU A 197 21.54 2.50 12.32
N GLU A 198 22.34 1.56 11.82
CA GLU A 198 22.02 0.82 10.59
C GLU A 198 20.83 -0.13 10.81
N THR A 199 20.83 -0.83 11.94
CA THR A 199 19.71 -1.66 12.39
C THR A 199 18.42 -0.84 12.46
N LEU A 200 18.46 0.34 13.08
CA LEU A 200 17.31 1.23 13.20
C LEU A 200 16.87 1.82 11.85
N ALA A 201 17.79 2.03 10.92
CA ALA A 201 17.50 2.64 9.63
C ALA A 201 17.00 1.64 8.56
N THR A 202 17.29 0.34 8.73
CA THR A 202 17.12 -0.66 7.66
C THR A 202 16.43 -1.96 8.09
N GLY A 203 16.33 -2.22 9.40
CA GLY A 203 15.83 -3.48 9.91
C GLY A 203 16.70 -4.69 9.55
N ASP A 204 17.95 -4.45 9.12
CA ASP A 204 18.92 -5.44 8.65
C ASP A 204 18.38 -6.42 7.60
N SER A 205 17.43 -5.98 6.75
CA SER A 205 16.74 -6.85 5.79
C SER A 205 17.58 -7.22 4.55
N GLY A 206 18.87 -6.85 4.53
CA GLY A 206 19.77 -7.19 3.43
C GLY A 206 19.41 -6.50 2.10
N LYS A 207 19.70 -7.17 0.99
CA LYS A 207 19.59 -6.61 -0.38
C LYS A 207 18.14 -6.29 -0.76
N ARG A 208 17.97 -5.40 -1.74
CA ARG A 208 16.66 -5.03 -2.31
C ARG A 208 16.40 -5.93 -3.52
N VAL A 209 15.43 -6.84 -3.43
CA VAL A 209 15.21 -7.88 -4.46
C VAL A 209 14.10 -7.56 -5.46
N ALA A 210 13.16 -6.69 -5.07
CA ALA A 210 12.17 -6.15 -6.00
C ALA A 210 11.80 -4.72 -5.64
N CYS A 211 11.57 -3.89 -6.65
CA CYS A 211 11.23 -2.48 -6.48
C CYS A 211 10.10 -2.08 -7.43
N GLY A 212 9.16 -1.27 -6.94
CA GLY A 212 8.12 -0.65 -7.75
C GLY A 212 7.89 0.81 -7.37
N VAL A 213 7.93 1.73 -8.33
CA VAL A 213 7.58 3.14 -8.12
C VAL A 213 6.09 3.25 -7.82
N VAL A 214 5.73 3.93 -6.73
CA VAL A 214 4.34 4.11 -6.32
C VAL A 214 3.72 5.25 -7.12
N SER A 215 2.60 4.98 -7.80
CA SER A 215 1.93 5.95 -8.66
C SER A 215 0.43 5.89 -8.52
N ALA A 216 -0.26 7.00 -8.82
CA ALA A 216 -1.71 7.03 -8.86
C ALA A 216 -2.23 5.98 -9.86
N ALA A 217 -3.29 5.26 -9.49
CA ALA A 217 -3.91 4.30 -10.40
C ALA A 217 -4.39 5.05 -11.64
N THR A 218 -3.85 4.71 -12.82
CA THR A 218 -4.37 5.25 -14.07
C THR A 218 -5.75 4.64 -14.28
N THR A 219 -6.79 5.47 -14.28
CA THR A 219 -8.10 5.03 -14.77
C THR A 219 -7.91 4.68 -16.24
N THR A 220 -7.81 3.38 -16.52
CA THR A 220 -7.80 2.90 -17.90
C THR A 220 -9.19 3.18 -18.45
N SER A 221 -9.32 4.35 -19.08
CA SER A 221 -10.43 4.64 -19.97
C SER A 221 -10.30 3.66 -21.11
N SER A 222 -11.22 2.71 -21.19
CA SER A 222 -11.36 1.76 -22.31
C SER A 222 -11.22 2.53 -23.64
N PRO A 223 -10.52 2.00 -24.67
CA PRO A 223 -10.33 2.73 -25.92
C PRO A 223 -11.70 2.91 -26.60
N SER A 224 -12.26 4.11 -26.50
CA SER A 224 -13.40 4.49 -27.32
C SER A 224 -12.87 4.72 -28.72
N SER A 225 -13.32 3.88 -29.65
CA SER A 225 -12.98 3.86 -31.06
C SER A 225 -12.97 5.26 -31.66
N SER A 226 -11.81 5.68 -32.18
CA SER A 226 -11.69 6.87 -33.01
C SER A 226 -12.45 6.67 -34.31
N SER A 227 -13.58 7.36 -34.47
CA SER A 227 -14.22 7.54 -35.77
C SER A 227 -13.64 8.77 -36.46
N THR A 228 -12.96 8.50 -37.57
CA THR A 228 -12.45 9.42 -38.58
C THR A 228 -13.49 10.45 -39.03
N SER A 229 -13.07 11.71 -39.11
CA SER A 229 -13.80 12.83 -39.70
C SER A 229 -13.71 12.84 -41.22
N SER A 230 -14.81 13.20 -41.91
CA SER A 230 -14.77 13.71 -43.28
C SER A 230 -15.75 14.87 -43.49
N GLU A 231 -15.15 15.96 -43.97
CA GLU A 231 -15.68 17.07 -44.78
C GLU A 231 -16.80 18.00 -44.29
N GLY A 232 -16.45 19.31 -44.35
CA GLY A 232 -17.24 20.27 -45.10
C GLY A 232 -17.88 21.40 -44.30
N ALA A 233 -17.18 22.52 -44.14
CA ALA A 233 -17.67 23.87 -44.49
C ALA A 233 -16.85 24.98 -43.79
N THR A 234 -16.55 25.99 -44.58
CA THR A 234 -15.85 27.25 -44.31
C THR A 234 -16.42 28.03 -43.12
N PRO A 235 -15.60 28.61 -42.22
CA PRO A 235 -16.12 29.56 -41.24
C PRO A 235 -16.15 30.98 -41.81
N THR A 236 -17.34 31.57 -41.86
CA THR A 236 -17.55 33.01 -42.01
C THR A 236 -17.29 33.69 -40.66
N VAL A 237 -16.37 34.66 -40.64
CA VAL A 237 -16.07 35.48 -39.45
C VAL A 237 -17.23 36.44 -39.21
N THR A 238 -17.89 36.32 -38.06
CA THR A 238 -18.81 37.35 -37.54
C THR A 238 -18.25 37.88 -36.23
N THR A 239 -17.77 39.11 -36.25
CA THR A 239 -17.30 39.84 -35.08
C THR A 239 -18.50 40.41 -34.32
N LEU A 240 -18.75 39.91 -33.11
CA LEU A 240 -19.73 40.47 -32.18
C LEU A 240 -18.98 41.18 -31.04
N THR A 241 -19.00 42.51 -31.10
CA THR A 241 -18.55 43.39 -30.03
C THR A 241 -19.57 43.34 -28.89
N THR A 242 -19.18 42.85 -27.72
CA THR A 242 -20.00 42.95 -26.51
C THR A 242 -19.32 43.91 -25.53
N THR A 243 -19.97 45.06 -25.31
CA THR A 243 -19.62 46.05 -24.31
C THR A 243 -19.95 45.48 -22.92
N ALA A 244 -18.94 45.27 -22.08
CA ALA A 244 -19.14 44.89 -20.68
C ALA A 244 -19.34 46.15 -19.82
N THR A 245 -20.53 46.29 -19.24
CA THR A 245 -20.82 47.27 -18.20
C THR A 245 -20.27 46.75 -16.87
N VAL A 246 -19.35 47.50 -16.27
CA VAL A 246 -18.71 47.19 -14.99
C VAL A 246 -19.72 47.36 -13.85
N VAL A 247 -19.98 46.29 -13.10
CA VAL A 247 -20.72 46.32 -11.83
C VAL A 247 -19.69 46.32 -10.69
N PRO A 248 -19.72 47.29 -9.75
CA PRO A 248 -18.79 47.34 -8.63
C PRO A 248 -19.09 46.27 -7.56
N PRO A 249 -18.08 45.79 -6.82
CA PRO A 249 -18.24 44.73 -5.83
C PRO A 249 -18.95 45.22 -4.56
N PRO A 250 -19.73 44.37 -3.87
CA PRO A 250 -20.33 44.70 -2.58
C PRO A 250 -19.28 44.76 -1.44
N SER A 251 -19.49 45.73 -0.56
CA SER A 251 -18.71 46.05 0.63
C SER A 251 -18.48 44.86 1.57
N MET A 252 -17.22 44.64 1.96
CA MET A 252 -16.86 43.70 3.03
C MET A 252 -17.23 44.27 4.40
N SER A 253 -18.08 43.57 5.13
CA SER A 253 -18.34 43.83 6.55
C SER A 253 -17.44 42.94 7.39
N THR A 254 -16.50 43.54 8.12
CA THR A 254 -15.65 42.86 9.11
C THR A 254 -16.46 42.55 10.37
N SER A 255 -16.76 41.27 10.60
CA SER A 255 -17.24 40.79 11.91
C SER A 255 -16.06 40.30 12.75
N THR A 256 -15.68 41.09 13.74
CA THR A 256 -14.75 40.69 14.79
C THR A 256 -15.49 39.79 15.77
N SER A 257 -15.11 38.50 15.83
CA SER A 257 -15.58 37.58 16.87
C SER A 257 -14.55 37.56 18.01
N THR A 258 -14.90 38.13 19.15
CA THR A 258 -14.11 38.04 20.39
C THR A 258 -14.41 36.70 21.05
N VAL A 259 -13.42 35.81 21.12
CA VAL A 259 -13.52 34.56 21.90
C VAL A 259 -13.05 34.85 23.32
N THR A 260 -13.97 34.82 24.28
CA THR A 260 -13.65 34.81 25.71
C THR A 260 -13.23 33.40 26.10
N VAL A 261 -11.95 33.22 26.43
CA VAL A 261 -11.44 31.97 27.02
C VAL A 261 -11.74 32.00 28.52
N THR A 262 -12.71 31.20 28.96
CA THR A 262 -12.87 30.88 30.38
C THR A 262 -11.88 29.77 30.73
N SER A 263 -10.91 30.08 31.58
CA SER A 263 -9.95 29.11 32.11
C SER A 263 -10.65 28.05 32.97
N VAL A 264 -10.32 26.79 32.71
CA VAL A 264 -10.69 25.64 33.54
C VAL A 264 -9.83 25.66 34.82
N PRO A 265 -10.38 25.38 36.01
CA PRO A 265 -9.57 25.33 37.23
C PRO A 265 -8.56 24.18 37.19
N THR A 266 -7.30 24.50 37.48
CA THR A 266 -6.22 23.53 37.70
C THR A 266 -6.54 22.66 38.91
N VAL A 267 -6.69 21.36 38.70
CA VAL A 267 -6.78 20.38 39.78
C VAL A 267 -5.35 19.93 40.10
N THR A 268 -4.81 20.44 41.20
CA THR A 268 -3.52 19.98 41.75
C THR A 268 -3.74 18.63 42.44
N SER A 269 -3.40 17.52 41.78
CA SER A 269 -3.31 16.22 42.44
C SER A 269 -1.96 16.08 43.12
N THR A 270 -1.94 16.04 44.44
CA THR A 270 -0.76 15.71 45.25
C THR A 270 -0.46 14.21 45.12
N PRO A 271 0.74 13.78 44.72
CA PRO A 271 1.08 12.37 44.73
C PRO A 271 1.28 11.88 46.17
N THR A 272 0.45 10.92 46.61
CA THR A 272 0.65 10.18 47.86
C THR A 272 1.78 9.17 47.65
N GLY A 273 2.98 9.48 48.12
CA GLY A 273 4.09 8.54 48.14
C GLY A 273 3.81 7.41 49.14
N THR A 274 3.64 6.19 48.65
CA THR A 274 3.63 4.99 49.50
C THR A 274 5.07 4.56 49.76
N VAL A 275 5.54 4.76 50.99
CA VAL A 275 6.82 4.25 51.46
C VAL A 275 6.72 2.73 51.56
N THR A 276 7.41 2.02 50.68
CA THR A 276 7.60 0.57 50.80
C THR A 276 8.90 0.34 51.58
N THR A 277 8.78 -0.18 52.80
CA THR A 277 9.93 -0.64 53.58
C THR A 277 10.46 -1.95 52.99
N PRO A 278 11.79 -2.12 52.79
CA PRO A 278 12.34 -3.39 52.36
C PRO A 278 12.31 -4.40 53.52
N SER A 279 11.72 -5.57 53.30
CA SER A 279 11.85 -6.70 54.24
C SER A 279 13.23 -7.33 54.09
N LEU A 280 13.95 -7.49 55.21
CA LEU A 280 15.17 -8.28 55.28
C LEU A 280 14.90 -9.75 54.90
N PRO A 281 15.84 -10.42 54.22
CA PRO A 281 15.75 -11.86 54.00
C PRO A 281 15.97 -12.62 55.33
N PRO A 282 15.33 -13.79 55.51
CA PRO A 282 15.56 -14.63 56.68
C PRO A 282 16.96 -15.26 56.60
N SER A 283 17.70 -15.16 57.71
CA SER A 283 18.94 -15.90 57.91
C SER A 283 18.64 -17.40 57.97
N GLY A 284 19.21 -18.16 57.04
CA GLY A 284 19.20 -19.62 56.98
C GLY A 284 20.16 -20.12 55.92
#